data_AF-A0A1B6JDB8-F1
#
_entry.id   AF-A0A1B6JDB8-F1
#
_cell.length_a   1.000
_cell.length_b   1.000
_cell.length_c   1.000
_cell.angle_alpha   90.00
_cell.angle_beta   90.00
_cell.angle_gamma   90.00
#
_symmetry.space_group_name_H-M   'P 1'
#
loop_
_entity.id
_entity.type
_entity.pdbx_description
1 polymer ?
#
loop_
_entity_poly.entity_id
_entity_poly.type
_entity_poly.pdbx_seq_one_letter_code
_entity_poly.pdbx_strand_id
1 'polypeptide(L)'
;LGQSSSEEDQVNIAASSKETELDTDLAVHSTSNTTQPKTAARPKIVSRFTHTATIRPSKKERKFNSNWLNDPQFKNWLQKKVKERTGQDMSYCSVCDAVMGAHKTEIVRHG
;
A
#
# COMPACT_ATOMS: atom_id res chain seq x y z
N LEU A 1 52.70 -39.99 2.00
CA LEU A 1 52.03 -40.98 2.88
C LEU A 1 51.11 -40.18 3.79
N GLY A 2 49.79 -40.17 3.70
CA GLY A 2 48.87 -40.98 2.93
C GLY A 2 47.72 -40.16 2.35
N GLN A 3 47.05 -40.82 1.42
CA GLN A 3 45.89 -40.42 0.64
C GLN A 3 44.59 -40.76 1.40
N SER A 4 43.53 -40.00 1.17
CA SER A 4 42.11 -40.43 1.15
C SER A 4 41.25 -39.18 0.88
N SER A 5 40.66 -38.95 -0.30
CA SER A 5 39.68 -39.69 -1.14
C SER A 5 38.22 -39.50 -0.69
N SER A 6 37.32 -39.44 -1.70
CA SER A 6 35.84 -39.27 -1.71
C SER A 6 35.40 -37.84 -2.09
N GLU A 7 34.98 -37.49 -3.32
CA GLU A 7 33.95 -38.11 -4.20
C GLU A 7 32.71 -38.42 -3.34
N GLU A 8 31.58 -37.72 -3.42
CA GLU A 8 30.62 -37.47 -4.50
C GLU A 8 29.47 -36.63 -3.87
N ASP A 9 28.81 -35.70 -4.57
CA ASP A 9 27.39 -35.90 -4.89
C ASP A 9 26.92 -34.82 -5.88
N GLN A 10 26.38 -35.29 -7.01
CA GLN A 10 25.68 -34.48 -8.01
C GLN A 10 24.21 -34.36 -7.61
N VAL A 11 23.66 -33.15 -7.63
CA VAL A 11 22.21 -32.94 -7.66
C VAL A 11 21.85 -32.02 -8.83
N ASN A 12 21.45 -32.64 -9.94
CA ASN A 12 20.75 -32.00 -11.04
C ASN A 12 19.31 -31.71 -10.61
N ILE A 13 18.94 -30.43 -10.53
CA ILE A 13 17.55 -30.02 -10.36
C ILE A 13 17.08 -29.37 -11.66
N ALA A 14 16.48 -30.17 -12.54
CA ALA A 14 15.72 -29.67 -13.68
C ALA A 14 14.34 -29.22 -13.17
N ALA A 15 14.16 -27.91 -12.98
CA ALA A 15 12.86 -27.33 -12.66
C ALA A 15 12.12 -26.98 -13.95
N SER A 16 11.06 -27.76 -14.18
CA SER A 16 9.91 -27.49 -15.05
C SER A 16 9.22 -26.18 -14.67
N SER A 17 8.76 -25.39 -15.63
CA SER A 17 7.51 -24.62 -15.54
C SER A 17 7.01 -24.21 -16.92
N LYS A 18 5.79 -24.68 -17.23
CA LYS A 18 4.92 -24.26 -18.34
C LYS A 18 3.82 -23.41 -17.72
N GLU A 19 3.66 -22.17 -18.13
CA GLU A 19 2.55 -21.31 -17.66
C GLU A 19 2.11 -20.46 -18.88
N THR A 20 1.17 -20.93 -19.70
CA THR A 20 -0.27 -20.59 -19.73
C THR A 20 -0.56 -19.11 -19.48
N GLU A 21 -0.61 -18.35 -20.57
CA GLU A 21 -1.19 -17.00 -20.63
C GLU A 21 -2.72 -17.11 -20.70
N LEU A 22 -3.41 -16.46 -19.77
CA LEU A 22 -4.87 -16.34 -19.74
C LEU A 22 -5.20 -14.86 -19.97
N ASP A 23 -5.72 -14.57 -21.15
CA ASP A 23 -6.23 -13.25 -21.54
C ASP A 23 -7.67 -13.11 -21.04
N THR A 24 -7.98 -12.04 -20.30
CA THR A 24 -9.34 -11.75 -19.83
C THR A 24 -9.58 -10.25 -19.92
N ASP A 25 -10.02 -9.80 -21.10
CA ASP A 25 -10.49 -8.44 -21.35
C ASP A 25 -11.92 -8.28 -20.80
N LEU A 26 -12.08 -7.43 -19.78
CA LEU A 26 -13.34 -7.25 -19.03
C LEU A 26 -14.10 -6.01 -19.51
N ALA A 27 -15.14 -6.27 -20.31
CA ALA A 27 -16.40 -5.56 -20.51
C ALA A 27 -16.54 -4.08 -20.06
N VAL A 28 -16.64 -3.20 -21.06
CA VAL A 28 -17.17 -1.83 -20.98
C VAL A 28 -18.68 -1.85 -20.77
N HIS A 29 -19.16 -1.43 -19.60
CA HIS A 29 -20.59 -1.15 -19.37
C HIS A 29 -20.84 0.37 -19.44
N SER A 30 -21.29 0.82 -20.62
CA SER A 30 -21.90 2.14 -20.81
C SER A 30 -23.34 2.10 -20.31
N THR A 31 -23.63 2.71 -19.17
CA THR A 31 -25.00 2.89 -18.70
C THR A 31 -25.49 4.31 -18.96
N SER A 32 -26.57 4.36 -19.73
CA SER A 32 -27.35 5.50 -20.18
C SER A 32 -27.98 6.25 -19.01
N ASN A 33 -27.87 7.58 -18.98
CA ASN A 33 -28.67 8.40 -18.08
C ASN A 33 -29.80 9.09 -18.83
N THR A 34 -31.00 8.63 -18.48
CA THR A 34 -32.34 9.05 -18.88
C THR A 34 -32.65 10.50 -18.51
N THR A 35 -33.09 11.26 -19.51
CA THR A 35 -33.86 12.51 -19.40
C THR A 35 -35.20 12.25 -18.74
N GLN A 36 -35.57 12.98 -17.68
CA GLN A 36 -36.87 13.65 -17.43
C GLN A 36 -36.79 14.52 -16.16
N PRO A 37 -37.40 15.71 -16.17
CA PRO A 37 -38.36 15.98 -15.10
C PRO A 37 -39.64 16.67 -15.60
N LYS A 38 -40.78 16.02 -15.39
CA LYS A 38 -42.13 16.59 -15.54
C LYS A 38 -42.76 16.75 -14.14
N THR A 39 -42.89 18.01 -13.74
CA THR A 39 -43.88 18.61 -12.83
C THR A 39 -44.64 17.70 -11.85
N ALA A 40 -44.44 17.92 -10.55
CA ALA A 40 -45.50 17.82 -9.54
C ALA A 40 -45.14 18.64 -8.30
N ALA A 41 -46.08 19.49 -7.87
CA ALA A 41 -45.96 20.37 -6.72
C ALA A 41 -45.76 19.59 -5.41
N ARG A 42 -44.83 20.07 -4.56
CA ARG A 42 -44.59 19.50 -3.22
C ARG A 42 -44.79 20.59 -2.14
N PRO A 43 -45.48 20.29 -1.03
CA PRO A 43 -45.80 21.26 0.02
C PRO A 43 -44.55 21.83 0.72
N LYS A 44 -44.66 23.10 1.15
CA LYS A 44 -43.65 23.82 1.93
C LYS A 44 -43.50 23.19 3.32
N ILE A 45 -42.70 22.14 3.42
CA ILE A 45 -42.15 21.69 4.69
C ILE A 45 -41.13 22.76 5.10
N VAL A 46 -41.43 23.47 6.19
CA VAL A 46 -40.47 24.31 6.90
C VAL A 46 -39.29 23.43 7.31
N SER A 47 -38.25 23.47 6.47
CA SER A 47 -36.98 22.80 6.67
C SER A 47 -36.29 23.46 7.86
N ARG A 48 -36.49 22.86 9.03
CA ARG A 48 -35.69 23.15 10.22
C ARG A 48 -34.32 22.56 9.91
N PHE A 49 -33.47 23.34 9.24
CA PHE A 49 -32.09 22.99 8.96
C PHE A 49 -31.38 22.77 10.29
N THR A 50 -31.24 21.53 10.70
CA THR A 50 -30.22 21.16 11.66
C THR A 50 -28.90 21.42 10.95
N HIS A 51 -28.13 22.38 11.47
CA HIS A 51 -26.77 22.60 11.03
C HIS A 51 -25.99 21.32 11.34
N THR A 52 -25.90 20.40 10.39
CA THR A 52 -24.91 19.34 10.44
C THR A 52 -23.57 20.03 10.22
N ALA A 53 -22.92 20.38 11.33
CA ALA A 53 -21.55 20.86 11.31
C ALA A 53 -20.72 19.83 10.56
N THR A 54 -20.25 20.21 9.36
CA THR A 54 -19.30 19.42 8.59
C THR A 54 -18.02 19.36 9.40
N ILE A 55 -17.84 18.27 10.14
CA ILE A 55 -16.60 18.00 10.87
C ILE A 55 -15.50 17.90 9.82
N ARG A 56 -14.71 18.98 9.71
CA ARG A 56 -13.49 18.96 8.89
C ARG A 56 -12.57 17.93 9.53
N PRO A 57 -12.07 16.93 8.77
CA PRO A 57 -11.15 15.95 9.34
C PRO A 57 -9.94 16.71 9.90
N SER A 58 -9.69 16.59 11.20
CA SER A 58 -8.45 17.10 11.79
C SER A 58 -7.30 16.38 11.06
N LYS A 59 -6.23 17.12 10.73
CA LYS A 59 -5.04 16.53 10.12
C LYS A 59 -4.53 15.46 11.09
N LYS A 60 -4.75 14.19 10.74
CA LYS A 60 -4.26 13.05 11.51
C LYS A 60 -2.75 13.22 11.71
N GLU A 61 -2.30 13.08 12.94
CA GLU A 61 -0.88 13.08 13.27
C GLU A 61 -0.18 12.02 12.41
N ARG A 62 0.90 12.43 11.74
CA ARG A 62 1.66 11.54 10.85
C ARG A 62 2.57 10.67 11.70
N LYS A 63 2.07 9.49 12.08
CA LYS A 63 2.81 8.47 12.84
C LYS A 63 3.33 7.40 11.89
N PHE A 64 4.52 6.89 12.20
CA PHE A 64 5.05 5.71 11.53
C PHE A 64 4.10 4.53 11.73
N ASN A 65 3.78 3.83 10.65
CA ASN A 65 2.94 2.64 10.72
C ASN A 65 3.82 1.40 10.81
N SER A 66 3.84 0.77 11.99
CA SER A 66 4.61 -0.46 12.23
C SER A 66 4.23 -1.62 11.30
N ASN A 67 3.02 -1.62 10.73
CA ASN A 67 2.61 -2.66 9.78
C ASN A 67 3.47 -2.67 8.52
N TRP A 68 4.09 -1.54 8.14
CA TRP A 68 5.02 -1.50 7.01
C TRP A 68 6.25 -2.38 7.23
N LEU A 69 6.67 -2.63 8.47
CA LEU A 69 7.80 -3.51 8.76
C LEU A 69 7.51 -4.99 8.47
N ASN A 70 6.23 -5.37 8.42
CA ASN A 70 5.79 -6.74 8.13
C ASN A 70 5.37 -6.91 6.67
N ASP A 71 5.17 -5.81 5.95
CA ASP A 71 4.74 -5.82 4.56
C ASP A 71 5.87 -6.38 3.67
N PRO A 72 5.64 -7.44 2.87
CA PRO A 72 6.64 -7.99 1.96
C PRO A 72 7.30 -6.95 1.05
N GLN A 73 6.59 -5.87 0.71
CA GLN A 73 7.11 -4.80 -0.13
C GLN A 73 8.21 -3.97 0.56
N PHE A 74 8.16 -3.82 1.88
CA PHE A 74 9.07 -2.91 2.62
C PHE A 74 9.98 -3.63 3.61
N LYS A 75 9.57 -4.80 4.15
CA LYS A 75 10.25 -5.50 5.26
C LYS A 75 11.74 -5.77 5.05
N ASN A 76 12.18 -5.89 3.79
CA ASN A 76 13.56 -6.25 3.47
C ASN A 76 14.54 -5.07 3.63
N TRP A 77 14.04 -3.83 3.55
CA TRP A 77 14.89 -2.63 3.53
C TRP A 77 14.41 -1.52 4.48
N LEU A 78 13.13 -1.50 4.85
CA LEU A 78 12.55 -0.48 5.72
C LEU A 78 12.70 -0.86 7.19
N GLN A 79 13.22 0.06 7.99
CA GLN A 79 13.28 -0.04 9.45
C GLN A 79 12.71 1.24 10.10
N LYS A 80 12.37 1.12 11.37
CA LYS A 80 11.93 2.24 12.20
C LYS A 80 13.13 2.85 12.93
N LYS A 81 13.28 4.17 12.87
CA LYS A 81 14.33 4.90 13.61
C LYS A 81 13.71 6.08 14.35
N VAL A 82 14.09 6.29 15.61
CA VAL A 82 13.61 7.43 16.39
C VAL A 82 14.55 8.61 16.18
N LYS A 83 14.01 9.78 15.84
CA LYS A 83 14.80 11.00 15.74
C LYS A 83 15.10 11.52 17.15
N GLU A 84 16.35 11.39 17.58
CA GLU A 84 16.80 11.72 18.95
C GLU A 84 16.35 13.12 19.42
N ARG A 85 16.42 14.13 18.54
CA ARG A 85 16.05 15.51 18.89
C ARG A 85 14.55 15.72 19.18
N THR A 86 13.68 14.92 18.59
CA THR A 86 12.22 15.15 18.66
C THR A 86 11.45 13.97 19.24
N GLY A 87 12.11 12.83 19.46
CA GLY A 87 11.46 11.58 19.85
C GLY A 87 10.49 11.04 18.79
N GLN A 88 10.53 11.56 17.55
CA GLN A 88 9.58 11.19 16.51
C GLN A 88 10.05 9.95 15.77
N ASP A 89 9.11 9.03 15.53
CA ASP A 89 9.34 7.88 14.68
C ASP A 89 9.54 8.31 13.22
N MET A 90 10.63 7.82 12.62
CA MET A 90 11.05 8.04 11.24
C MET A 90 11.22 6.69 10.54
N SER A 91 11.17 6.75 9.22
CA SER A 91 11.52 5.63 8.35
C SER A 91 13.01 5.65 8.05
N TYR A 92 13.64 4.49 8.02
CA TYR A 92 15.05 4.33 7.68
C TYR A 92 15.20 3.23 6.63
N CYS A 93 16.01 3.47 5.61
CA CYS A 93 16.37 2.47 4.61
C CYS A 93 17.74 1.87 4.95
N SER A 94 17.80 0.56 5.16
CA SER A 94 19.06 -0.16 5.40
C SER A 94 19.92 -0.34 4.15
N VAL A 95 19.34 -0.26 2.96
CA VAL A 95 20.05 -0.42 1.67
C VAL A 95 20.78 0.87 1.30
N CYS A 96 20.16 2.03 1.52
CA CYS A 96 20.71 3.33 1.16
C CYS A 96 21.32 4.10 2.34
N ASP A 97 21.21 3.58 3.57
CA ASP A 97 21.59 4.26 4.82
C ASP A 97 20.98 5.67 4.94
N ALA A 98 19.69 5.78 4.58
CA ALA A 98 18.98 7.06 4.48
C ALA A 98 17.78 7.12 5.42
N VAL A 99 17.63 8.26 6.11
CA VAL A 99 16.45 8.56 6.93
C VAL A 99 15.44 9.35 6.10
N MET A 100 14.19 8.92 6.09
CA MET A 100 13.10 9.53 5.34
C MET A 100 11.86 9.76 6.22
N GLY A 101 10.93 10.56 5.71
CA GLY A 101 9.67 10.80 6.40
C GLY A 101 8.89 9.52 6.67
N ALA A 102 8.24 9.44 7.83
CA ALA A 102 7.32 8.35 8.21
C ALA A 102 5.98 8.43 7.45
N HIS A 103 6.03 8.53 6.12
CA HIS A 103 4.87 8.67 5.26
C HIS A 103 4.86 7.60 4.17
N LYS A 104 3.72 6.95 3.96
CA LYS A 104 3.61 5.86 2.97
C LYS A 104 4.09 6.29 1.58
N THR A 105 3.68 7.47 1.13
CA THR A 105 4.07 8.00 -0.19
C THR A 105 5.58 8.17 -0.33
N GLU A 106 6.26 8.54 0.75
CA GLU A 106 7.70 8.77 0.72
C GLU A 106 8.48 7.45 0.70
N ILE A 107 8.02 6.47 1.48
CA ILE A 107 8.54 5.11 1.50
C ILE A 107 8.34 4.44 0.14
N VAL A 108 7.13 4.52 -0.44
CA VAL A 108 6.83 3.94 -1.76
C VAL A 108 7.63 4.59 -2.88
N ARG A 109 7.93 5.89 -2.79
CA ARG A 109 8.75 6.59 -3.78
C ARG A 109 10.25 6.24 -3.66
N HIS A 110 10.67 5.75 -2.50
CA HIS A 110 12.08 5.44 -2.25
C HIS A 110 12.47 4.02 -2.69
N GLY A 111 11.61 3.03 -2.42
CA GLY A 111 11.82 1.63 -2.80
C GLY A 111 11.69 1.41 -4.30
#